data_AF-A0A835UJ59-F1
#
_entry.id   AF-A0A835UJ59-F1
#
_cell.length_a   1.000
_cell.length_b   1.000
_cell.length_c   1.000
_cell.angle_alpha   90.00
_cell.angle_beta   90.00
_cell.angle_gamma   90.00
#
_symmetry.space_group_name_H-M   'P 1'
#
loop_
_entity.id
_entity.type
_entity.pdbx_description
1 polymer ?
#
loop_
_entity_poly.entity_id
_entity_poly.type
_entity_poly.pdbx_seq_one_letter_code
_entity_poly.pdbx_strand_id
1 'polypeptide(L)'
;MLRHLERCWIKGGFHHWKSQQFVITFLRLSTIFLCSKNMFSLRGTIDIKECANINLLWSSLIVEECVRLGLTYFCIAPGSRSSPLALAACSHSLTSCTSCYDERSLAYHALGYGRGSHKPAVVITSSGTAVSNLFPAVVEASQDFVPLLMLTADRPPELLDTGANQAIDQVNHFGKFVKFFSLPPPTDEMPARMILTTIDSAVYSASQSPCGPVHVNCPFREPLEDSPKAWDSKCLEGLNLWMLKEEPYTKYIKVQRACSYSHDNMSMLLDIIKGANEGLLVVGSIQAEDEIWAALQLVKHLSWPTVPDILSGLRLRRQLTSHNGIEHNILFLDHLDHALLSGSVKSWLKPDVVVQIGGRVTSKRVSQFLELCSPNSYIFVDKHPYRHDPSHLITHRLQCSIIEFADIMLAEEFPERVRTSNTILREINAMVAMEIHMLLT
;
A
#
# COMPACT_ATOMS: atom_id res chain seq x y z
N MET A 1 -4.76 42.97 -17.43
CA MET A 1 -3.52 42.56 -16.73
C MET A 1 -3.25 41.09 -17.03
N LEU A 2 -3.01 40.84 -18.32
CA LEU A 2 -2.82 39.57 -19.01
C LEU A 2 -1.71 39.94 -20.01
N ARG A 3 -0.47 39.59 -19.69
CA ARG A 3 0.80 39.73 -20.46
C ARG A 3 1.96 39.93 -19.47
N HIS A 4 2.46 38.86 -18.87
CA HIS A 4 3.88 38.73 -18.42
C HIS A 4 4.15 37.31 -17.87
N LEU A 5 3.83 36.28 -18.66
CA LEU A 5 4.24 34.88 -18.43
C LEU A 5 4.62 34.19 -19.75
N GLU A 6 5.35 34.89 -20.62
CA GLU A 6 6.01 34.29 -21.79
C GLU A 6 7.35 34.98 -22.01
N ARG A 7 8.43 34.35 -21.54
CA ARG A 7 9.82 34.46 -22.04
C ARG A 7 10.75 33.75 -21.05
N CYS A 8 10.82 32.43 -21.15
CA CYS A 8 12.02 31.64 -20.79
C CYS A 8 11.87 30.20 -21.29
N TRP A 9 11.34 30.01 -22.51
CA TRP A 9 11.41 28.76 -23.23
C TRP A 9 11.68 29.11 -24.70
N ILE A 10 12.50 28.30 -25.37
CA ILE A 10 13.04 28.46 -26.74
C ILE A 10 14.39 29.21 -26.78
N LYS A 11 15.47 28.47 -26.52
CA LYS A 11 16.73 28.50 -27.31
C LYS A 11 17.63 27.35 -26.87
N GLY A 12 17.73 26.32 -27.71
CA GLY A 12 18.63 25.18 -27.53
C GLY A 12 18.38 24.17 -28.64
N GLY A 13 19.00 24.40 -29.80
CA GLY A 13 18.78 23.66 -31.04
C GLY A 13 19.32 22.23 -31.02
N PHE A 14 18.68 21.40 -31.83
CA PHE A 14 19.12 20.06 -32.24
C PHE A 14 20.38 20.13 -33.12
N HIS A 15 21.41 19.35 -32.78
CA HIS A 15 22.28 18.70 -33.76
C HIS A 15 22.87 17.38 -33.22
N HIS A 16 23.15 16.47 -34.16
CA HIS A 16 23.37 15.03 -34.11
C HIS A 16 24.30 14.39 -33.04
N TRP A 17 23.75 13.31 -32.48
CA TRP A 17 24.26 12.02 -31.96
C TRP A 17 25.73 11.60 -32.17
N LYS A 18 26.32 11.01 -31.12
CA LYS A 18 27.03 9.69 -31.17
C LYS A 18 27.07 9.01 -29.79
N SER A 19 26.49 7.81 -29.75
CA SER A 19 26.72 6.65 -28.87
C SER A 19 27.65 6.80 -27.65
N GLN A 20 27.10 6.72 -26.43
CA GLN A 20 27.77 6.16 -25.25
C GLN A 20 26.72 5.65 -24.25
N GLN A 21 26.97 4.44 -23.71
CA GLN A 21 26.12 3.71 -22.76
C GLN A 21 25.71 4.57 -21.56
N PHE A 22 24.41 4.73 -21.36
CA PHE A 22 23.87 5.28 -20.11
C PHE A 22 23.70 4.15 -19.09
N VAL A 23 24.69 4.03 -18.20
CA VAL A 23 24.48 3.50 -16.85
C VAL A 23 23.78 4.61 -16.06
N ILE A 24 22.49 4.43 -15.76
CA ILE A 24 21.74 5.37 -14.92
C ILE A 24 22.14 5.11 -13.46
N THR A 25 23.20 5.79 -13.03
CA THR A 25 23.54 5.91 -11.61
C THR A 25 22.67 7.01 -11.02
N PHE A 26 21.75 6.65 -10.12
CA PHE A 26 21.03 7.63 -9.29
C PHE A 26 22.04 8.33 -8.37
N LEU A 27 22.55 9.49 -8.80
CA LEU A 27 23.29 10.40 -7.95
C LEU A 27 22.31 11.09 -7.01
N ARG A 28 22.36 10.69 -5.75
CA ARG A 28 21.65 11.26 -4.60
C ARG A 28 22.07 12.73 -4.44
N LEU A 29 21.33 13.66 -5.07
CA LEU A 29 21.54 15.09 -4.90
C LEU A 29 21.00 15.52 -3.53
N SER A 30 21.94 15.80 -2.63
CA SER A 30 21.75 16.41 -1.31
C SER A 30 20.81 17.62 -1.36
N THR A 31 19.71 17.56 -0.61
CA THR A 31 18.73 18.64 -0.49
C THR A 31 19.19 19.62 0.61
N ILE A 32 19.92 20.66 0.23
CA ILE A 32 20.05 21.86 1.06
C ILE A 32 19.11 22.89 0.46
N PHE A 33 17.86 22.90 0.94
CA PHE A 33 16.90 23.96 0.65
C PHE A 33 16.77 24.86 1.87
N LEU A 34 16.79 26.18 1.64
CA LEU A 34 16.68 27.23 2.67
C LEU A 34 15.37 27.08 3.44
N CYS A 35 15.45 26.55 4.65
CA CYS A 35 14.42 26.71 5.66
C CYS A 35 14.59 28.10 6.31
N SER A 36 13.50 28.81 6.57
CA SER A 36 13.58 30.11 7.26
C SER A 36 14.24 29.93 8.64
N LYS A 37 15.00 30.93 9.08
CA LYS A 37 15.84 30.89 10.29
C LYS A 37 15.09 30.69 11.62
N ASN A 38 13.76 30.55 11.61
CA ASN A 38 12.95 30.35 12.82
C ASN A 38 12.64 28.87 13.15
N MET A 39 13.04 27.91 12.31
CA MET A 39 12.78 26.47 12.53
C MET A 39 14.05 25.63 12.79
N PHE A 40 15.22 26.27 12.91
CA PHE A 40 16.52 25.58 13.03
C PHE A 40 17.12 25.77 14.44
N SER A 41 16.52 25.17 15.47
CA SER A 41 17.25 24.95 16.73
C SER A 41 16.87 23.69 17.53
N LEU A 42 15.98 22.83 17.04
CA LEU A 42 15.51 21.68 17.81
C LEU A 42 16.01 20.36 17.20
N ARG A 43 17.33 20.11 17.28
CA ARG A 43 17.89 18.75 17.20
C ARG A 43 18.15 18.27 18.63
N GLY A 44 17.07 17.96 19.33
CA GLY A 44 17.05 17.31 20.62
C GLY A 44 15.70 16.60 20.73
N THR A 45 15.69 15.38 21.25
CA THR A 45 14.45 14.73 21.68
C THR A 45 13.74 15.68 22.65
N ILE A 46 12.56 16.16 22.27
CA ILE A 46 11.73 16.99 23.14
C ILE A 46 11.37 16.14 24.35
N ASP A 47 11.79 16.55 25.55
CA ASP A 47 11.24 15.98 26.78
C ASP A 47 9.74 16.34 26.79
N ILE A 48 8.90 15.32 26.76
CA ILE A 48 7.43 15.45 26.75
C ILE A 48 6.95 16.34 27.92
N LYS A 49 7.70 16.38 29.03
CA LYS A 49 7.40 17.23 30.19
C LYS A 49 7.74 18.71 30.00
N GLU A 50 8.57 19.04 29.02
CA GLU A 50 9.05 20.41 28.73
C GLU A 50 8.34 21.05 27.54
N CYS A 51 7.32 20.39 26.96
CA CYS A 51 6.52 20.96 25.88
C CYS A 51 5.95 22.33 26.26
N ALA A 52 6.11 23.33 25.38
CA ALA A 52 5.72 24.70 25.69
C ALA A 52 4.23 24.87 25.94
N ASN A 53 3.38 24.06 25.31
CA ASN A 53 1.93 24.10 25.51
C ASN A 53 1.26 22.74 25.23
N ILE A 54 -0.02 22.64 25.57
CA ILE A 54 -0.82 21.41 25.45
C ILE A 54 -0.96 20.89 24.00
N ASN A 55 -0.95 21.78 23.00
CA ASN A 55 -1.02 21.37 21.59
C ASN A 55 0.25 20.65 21.16
N LEU A 56 1.42 21.19 21.54
CA LEU A 56 2.71 20.55 21.29
C LEU A 56 2.83 19.24 22.08
N LEU A 57 2.37 19.20 23.33
CA LEU A 57 2.36 17.96 24.13
C LEU A 57 1.60 16.83 23.40
N TRP A 58 0.36 17.08 23.00
CA TRP A 58 -0.47 16.09 22.32
C TRP A 58 0.14 15.67 20.97
N SER A 59 0.69 16.62 20.23
CA SER A 59 1.34 16.35 18.94
C SER A 59 2.61 15.49 19.12
N SER A 60 3.43 15.78 20.12
CA SER A 60 4.61 14.99 20.48
C SER A 60 4.22 13.56 20.86
N LEU A 61 3.14 13.37 21.63
CA LEU A 61 2.63 12.03 21.97
C LEU A 61 2.14 11.27 20.74
N ILE A 62 1.44 11.93 19.81
CA ILE A 62 1.00 11.32 18.55
C ILE A 62 2.20 10.84 17.73
N VAL A 63 3.21 11.70 17.56
CA VAL A 63 4.40 11.40 16.77
C VAL A 63 5.25 10.31 17.43
N GLU A 64 5.48 10.40 18.73
CA GLU A 64 6.20 9.39 19.52
C GLU A 64 5.55 8.01 19.37
N GLU A 65 4.22 7.93 19.53
CA GLU A 65 3.51 6.66 19.39
C GLU A 65 3.55 6.13 17.95
N CYS A 66 3.43 7.00 16.93
CA CYS A 66 3.63 6.60 15.53
C CYS A 66 5.02 5.98 15.32
N VAL A 67 6.07 6.59 15.87
CA VAL A 67 7.45 6.09 15.74
C VAL A 67 7.61 4.74 16.43
N ARG A 68 7.07 4.56 17.64
CA ARG A 68 7.09 3.28 18.36
C ARG A 68 6.35 2.17 17.60
N LEU A 69 5.30 2.53 16.88
CA LEU A 69 4.57 1.64 15.97
C LEU A 69 5.29 1.41 14.63
N GLY A 70 6.47 2.01 14.43
CA GLY A 70 7.33 1.82 13.26
C GLY A 70 7.08 2.78 12.10
N LEU A 71 6.26 3.82 12.29
CA LEU A 71 5.98 4.85 11.29
C LEU A 71 6.98 5.99 11.46
N THR A 72 8.00 6.00 10.61
CA THR A 72 9.09 6.98 10.66
C THR A 72 9.08 7.96 9.50
N TYR A 73 8.23 7.77 8.48
CA TYR A 73 8.19 8.61 7.29
C TYR A 73 6.98 9.54 7.29
N PHE A 74 7.24 10.85 7.36
CA PHE A 74 6.24 11.91 7.48
C PHE A 74 6.25 12.80 6.24
N CYS A 75 5.11 12.89 5.58
CA CYS A 75 4.84 13.72 4.41
C CYS A 75 4.05 14.94 4.89
N ILE A 76 4.63 16.14 4.85
CA ILE A 76 4.08 17.33 5.50
C ILE A 76 3.78 18.43 4.48
N ALA A 77 2.50 18.83 4.40
CA ALA A 77 2.09 20.03 3.70
C ALA A 77 2.20 21.25 4.61
N PRO A 78 2.72 22.39 4.11
CA PRO A 78 2.86 23.59 4.91
C PRO A 78 1.49 24.18 5.27
N GLY A 79 1.32 24.58 6.53
CA GLY A 79 0.13 25.33 6.96
C GLY A 79 0.13 25.64 8.45
N SER A 80 -0.61 26.68 8.84
CA SER A 80 -0.58 27.20 10.21
C SER A 80 -1.25 26.26 11.22
N ARG A 81 -2.40 25.66 10.90
CA ARG A 81 -3.15 24.81 11.85
C ARG A 81 -2.42 23.50 12.16
N SER A 82 -1.61 23.01 11.22
CA SER A 82 -0.80 21.80 11.37
C SER A 82 0.56 22.05 12.03
N SER A 83 0.90 23.28 12.42
CA SER A 83 2.18 23.61 13.06
C SER A 83 2.52 22.70 14.26
N PRO A 84 1.61 22.41 15.21
CA PRO A 84 1.94 21.52 16.34
C PRO A 84 2.41 20.12 15.89
N LEU A 85 1.72 19.52 14.91
CA LEU A 85 2.08 18.21 14.34
C LEU A 85 3.37 18.28 13.54
N ALA A 86 3.54 19.31 12.72
CA ALA A 86 4.71 19.49 11.89
C ALA A 86 5.98 19.72 12.74
N LEU A 87 5.88 20.52 13.81
CA LEU A 87 6.98 20.75 14.75
C LEU A 87 7.35 19.46 15.49
N ALA A 88 6.37 18.76 16.08
CA ALA A 88 6.60 17.49 16.75
C ALA A 88 7.28 16.47 15.82
N ALA A 89 6.80 16.34 14.57
CA ALA A 89 7.39 15.45 13.58
C ALA A 89 8.82 15.86 13.20
N CYS A 90 9.08 17.14 12.94
CA CYS A 90 10.42 17.62 12.54
C CYS A 90 11.45 17.60 13.67
N SER A 91 11.01 17.69 14.94
CA SER A 91 11.89 17.70 16.10
C SER A 91 12.25 16.30 16.62
N HIS A 92 11.50 15.28 16.21
CA HIS A 92 11.76 13.90 16.61
C HIS A 92 12.98 13.32 15.86
N SER A 93 13.91 12.67 16.56
CA SER A 93 15.21 12.23 15.98
C SER A 93 15.10 11.07 14.97
N LEU A 94 14.10 10.20 15.15
CA LEU A 94 13.89 9.01 14.30
C LEU A 94 12.97 9.25 13.09
N THR A 95 12.42 10.45 12.92
CA THR A 95 11.51 10.74 11.81
C THR A 95 12.29 11.24 10.59
N SER A 96 11.79 10.90 9.41
CA SER A 96 12.19 11.48 8.14
C SER A 96 11.02 12.26 7.59
N CYS A 97 11.17 13.58 7.56
CA CYS A 97 10.14 14.49 7.07
C CYS A 97 10.45 14.92 5.62
N THR A 98 9.46 14.79 4.74
CA THR A 98 9.47 15.37 3.41
C THR A 98 8.35 16.40 3.32
N SER A 99 8.57 17.51 2.61
CA SER A 99 7.55 18.53 2.44
C SER A 99 7.23 18.78 0.97
N CYS A 100 5.95 18.98 0.69
CA CYS A 100 5.44 19.36 -0.62
C CYS A 100 4.31 20.38 -0.42
N TYR A 101 4.32 21.43 -1.23
CA TYR A 101 3.31 22.50 -1.18
C TYR A 101 1.99 22.13 -1.87
N ASP A 102 1.98 21.06 -2.68
CA ASP A 102 0.78 20.50 -3.29
C ASP A 102 0.37 19.26 -2.49
N GLU A 103 -0.70 19.35 -1.70
CA GLU A 103 -1.21 18.27 -0.86
C GLU A 103 -1.59 17.03 -1.67
N ARG A 104 -2.06 17.19 -2.90
CA ARG A 104 -2.42 16.06 -3.76
C ARG A 104 -1.16 15.31 -4.17
N SER A 105 -0.12 16.03 -4.58
CA SER A 105 1.18 15.44 -4.93
C SER A 105 1.83 14.78 -3.71
N LEU A 106 1.74 15.42 -2.54
CA LEU A 106 2.20 14.87 -1.26
C LEU A 106 1.50 13.54 -0.93
N ALA A 107 0.18 13.48 -1.12
CA ALA A 107 -0.61 12.29 -0.84
C ALA A 107 -0.24 11.11 -1.75
N TYR A 108 -0.02 11.36 -3.04
CA TYR A 108 0.47 10.32 -3.97
C TYR A 108 1.90 9.88 -3.66
N HIS A 109 2.76 10.80 -3.18
CA HIS A 109 4.09 10.44 -2.71
C HIS A 109 4.02 9.49 -1.49
N ALA A 110 3.16 9.81 -0.53
CA ALA A 110 2.89 8.95 0.62
C ALA A 110 2.31 7.59 0.21
N LEU A 111 1.37 7.56 -0.75
CA LEU A 111 0.84 6.33 -1.35
C LEU A 111 1.95 5.47 -1.95
N GLY A 112 2.84 6.07 -2.74
CA GLY A 112 3.97 5.36 -3.34
C GLY A 112 4.91 4.75 -2.29
N TYR A 113 5.19 5.49 -1.22
CA TYR A 113 5.96 4.96 -0.08
C TYR A 113 5.23 3.79 0.60
N GLY A 114 3.93 3.93 0.86
CA GLY A 114 3.13 2.89 1.49
C GLY A 114 3.09 1.60 0.67
N ARG A 115 2.95 1.74 -0.65
CA ARG A 115 2.95 0.62 -1.61
C ARG A 115 4.30 -0.08 -1.69
N GLY A 116 5.41 0.68 -1.67
CA GLY A 116 6.75 0.11 -1.79
C GLY A 116 7.33 -0.46 -0.49
N SER A 117 7.00 0.14 0.66
CA SER A 117 7.56 -0.24 1.96
C SER A 117 6.69 -1.21 2.76
N HIS A 118 5.42 -1.37 2.38
CA HIS A 118 4.39 -2.09 3.14
C HIS A 118 4.16 -1.53 4.56
N LYS A 119 4.62 -0.29 4.81
CA LYS A 119 4.43 0.44 6.06
C LYS A 119 3.63 1.71 5.79
N PRO A 120 2.78 2.17 6.73
CA PRO A 120 2.02 3.39 6.50
C PRO A 120 2.96 4.60 6.45
N ALA A 121 2.83 5.42 5.40
CA ALA A 121 3.33 6.80 5.47
C ALA A 121 2.36 7.65 6.30
N VAL A 122 2.91 8.61 7.07
CA VAL A 122 2.10 9.61 7.77
C VAL A 122 1.98 10.84 6.89
N VAL A 123 0.76 11.31 6.63
CA VAL A 123 0.47 12.55 5.90
C VAL A 123 -0.05 13.58 6.89
N ILE A 124 0.61 14.75 6.97
CA ILE A 124 0.17 15.88 7.78
C ILE A 124 -0.27 17.01 6.86
N THR A 125 -1.51 17.49 7.03
CA THR A 125 -2.02 18.69 6.36
C THR A 125 -2.66 19.65 7.34
N SER A 126 -2.72 20.93 6.97
CA SER A 126 -3.54 21.92 7.65
C SER A 126 -5.04 21.69 7.37
N SER A 127 -5.88 22.51 8.01
CA SER A 127 -7.34 22.48 7.84
C SER A 127 -7.81 23.01 6.48
N GLY A 128 -9.06 22.73 6.12
CA GLY A 128 -9.70 23.26 4.92
C GLY A 128 -9.43 22.42 3.68
N THR A 129 -9.37 23.05 2.50
CA THR A 129 -9.25 22.34 1.21
C THR A 129 -7.95 21.55 1.06
N ALA A 130 -6.95 21.78 1.91
CA ALA A 130 -5.76 20.95 2.02
C ALA A 130 -6.14 19.47 2.26
N VAL A 131 -7.13 19.22 3.12
CA VAL A 131 -7.67 17.88 3.38
C VAL A 131 -8.35 17.31 2.15
N SER A 132 -9.15 18.10 1.44
CA SER A 132 -9.85 17.66 0.23
C SER A 132 -8.89 17.28 -0.91
N ASN A 133 -7.70 17.87 -0.97
CA ASN A 133 -6.70 17.51 -1.97
C ASN A 133 -6.09 16.11 -1.75
N LEU A 134 -6.22 15.53 -0.56
CA LEU A 134 -5.79 14.15 -0.28
C LEU A 134 -6.71 13.10 -0.94
N PHE A 135 -7.95 13.48 -1.29
CA PHE A 135 -9.01 12.55 -1.69
C PHE A 135 -8.62 11.59 -2.84
N PRO A 136 -7.96 12.02 -3.93
CA PRO A 136 -7.60 11.09 -5.01
C PRO A 136 -6.67 9.96 -4.56
N ALA A 137 -5.66 10.27 -3.75
CA ALA A 137 -4.74 9.27 -3.21
C ALA A 137 -5.42 8.37 -2.16
N VAL A 138 -6.37 8.92 -1.40
CA VAL A 138 -7.19 8.15 -0.44
C VAL A 138 -8.06 7.11 -1.15
N VAL A 139 -8.72 7.48 -2.25
CA VAL A 139 -9.52 6.54 -3.03
C VAL A 139 -8.64 5.42 -3.57
N GLU A 140 -7.50 5.76 -4.17
CA GLU A 140 -6.53 4.78 -4.67
C GLU A 140 -6.03 3.86 -3.55
N ALA A 141 -5.60 4.42 -2.41
CA ALA A 141 -5.17 3.63 -1.26
C ALA A 141 -6.25 2.66 -0.76
N SER A 142 -7.51 3.10 -0.78
CA SER A 142 -8.65 2.27 -0.38
C SER A 142 -8.93 1.13 -1.35
N GLN A 143 -8.79 1.36 -2.67
CA GLN A 143 -9.04 0.33 -3.68
C GLN A 143 -7.88 -0.69 -3.76
N ASP A 144 -6.66 -0.24 -3.54
CA ASP A 144 -5.44 -1.06 -3.65
C ASP A 144 -4.92 -1.58 -2.31
N PHE A 145 -5.66 -1.36 -1.22
CA PHE A 145 -5.29 -1.76 0.14
C PHE A 145 -3.93 -1.23 0.61
N VAL A 146 -3.57 0.00 0.20
CA VAL A 146 -2.31 0.63 0.61
C VAL A 146 -2.48 1.30 1.97
N PRO A 147 -1.65 0.98 2.98
CA PRO A 147 -1.76 1.59 4.30
C PRO A 147 -1.29 3.05 4.25
N LEU A 148 -2.13 3.96 4.76
CA LEU A 148 -1.81 5.38 4.95
C LEU A 148 -2.39 5.88 6.26
N LEU A 149 -1.67 6.77 6.96
CA LEU A 149 -2.17 7.47 8.14
C LEU A 149 -2.21 8.97 7.87
N MET A 150 -3.40 9.55 7.79
CA MET A 150 -3.58 10.99 7.57
C MET A 150 -3.92 11.68 8.88
N LEU A 151 -3.05 12.58 9.31
CA LEU A 151 -3.24 13.47 10.46
C LEU A 151 -3.65 14.84 9.93
N THR A 152 -4.95 15.12 9.89
CA THR A 152 -5.46 16.37 9.35
C THR A 152 -5.72 17.35 10.47
N ALA A 153 -4.97 18.43 10.53
CA ALA A 153 -5.23 19.47 11.51
C ALA A 153 -6.59 20.13 11.24
N ASP A 154 -7.33 20.47 12.30
CA ASP A 154 -8.67 21.03 12.19
C ASP A 154 -8.85 22.25 13.10
N ARG A 155 -9.92 23.01 12.84
CA ARG A 155 -10.41 24.02 13.76
C ARG A 155 -11.12 23.35 14.94
N PRO A 156 -11.07 23.97 16.14
CA PRO A 156 -11.78 23.45 17.29
C PRO A 156 -13.31 23.62 17.10
N PRO A 157 -14.15 22.84 17.82
CA PRO A 157 -15.60 22.81 17.62
C PRO A 157 -16.27 24.20 17.65
N GLU A 158 -15.80 25.10 18.52
CA GLU A 158 -16.34 26.45 18.63
C GLU A 158 -16.13 27.35 17.39
N LEU A 159 -15.30 26.93 16.43
CA LEU A 159 -15.06 27.64 15.17
C LEU A 159 -15.63 26.92 13.95
N LEU A 160 -16.23 25.74 14.10
CA LEU A 160 -16.89 25.03 13.01
C LEU A 160 -18.26 25.67 12.71
N ASP A 161 -18.66 25.71 11.44
CA ASP A 161 -19.94 26.29 10.97
C ASP A 161 -20.19 27.76 11.35
N THR A 162 -19.13 28.51 11.64
CA THR A 162 -19.20 29.94 12.00
C THR A 162 -18.75 30.89 10.88
N GLY A 163 -18.35 30.36 9.73
CA GLY A 163 -17.69 31.13 8.67
C GLY A 163 -16.22 31.45 8.97
N ALA A 164 -15.61 30.79 9.95
CA ALA A 164 -14.18 30.93 10.25
C ALA A 164 -13.31 30.59 9.03
N ASN A 165 -12.26 31.40 8.82
CA ASN A 165 -11.37 31.22 7.67
C ASN A 165 -10.67 29.85 7.69
N GLN A 166 -10.68 29.16 6.55
CA GLN A 166 -10.11 27.83 6.35
C GLN A 166 -10.65 26.76 7.33
N ALA A 167 -11.93 26.87 7.70
CA ALA A 167 -12.69 25.84 8.42
C ALA A 167 -13.68 25.17 7.46
N ILE A 168 -13.72 23.84 7.44
CA ILE A 168 -14.71 23.03 6.73
C ILE A 168 -15.13 21.88 7.64
N ASP A 169 -16.21 21.17 7.31
CA ASP A 169 -16.52 19.90 7.97
C ASP A 169 -15.52 18.81 7.52
N GLN A 170 -14.63 18.44 8.43
CA GLN A 170 -13.65 17.36 8.25
C GLN A 170 -14.14 16.03 8.83
N VAL A 171 -15.29 15.99 9.50
CA VAL A 171 -15.82 14.75 10.09
C VAL A 171 -16.30 13.83 8.96
N ASN A 172 -15.75 12.61 8.90
CA ASN A 172 -16.05 11.65 7.83
C ASN A 172 -15.85 12.22 6.41
N HIS A 173 -14.93 13.18 6.23
CA HIS A 173 -14.72 13.88 4.95
C HIS A 173 -14.48 12.93 3.75
N PHE A 174 -13.76 11.82 3.98
CA PHE A 174 -13.47 10.81 2.97
C PHE A 174 -14.49 9.66 2.90
N GLY A 175 -15.58 9.73 3.68
CA GLY A 175 -16.64 8.73 3.70
C GLY A 175 -16.12 7.30 3.95
N LYS A 176 -16.56 6.36 3.11
CA LYS A 176 -16.25 4.93 3.24
C LYS A 176 -14.85 4.54 2.77
N PHE A 177 -14.08 5.47 2.19
CA PHE A 177 -12.73 5.15 1.71
C PHE A 177 -11.73 5.03 2.85
N VAL A 178 -12.03 5.52 4.05
CA VAL A 178 -11.13 5.50 5.20
C VAL A 178 -11.75 4.83 6.42
N LYS A 179 -10.90 4.38 7.33
CA LYS A 179 -11.30 4.17 8.73
C LYS A 179 -11.09 5.51 9.45
N PHE A 180 -12.14 6.06 10.06
CA PHE A 180 -12.13 7.42 10.61
C PHE A 180 -11.96 7.42 12.13
N PHE A 181 -11.09 8.29 12.63
CA PHE A 181 -10.87 8.60 14.03
C PHE A 181 -10.90 10.12 14.19
N SER A 182 -11.48 10.60 15.29
CA SER A 182 -11.46 12.03 15.62
C SER A 182 -10.93 12.21 17.02
N LEU A 183 -9.90 13.02 17.16
CA LEU A 183 -9.43 13.47 18.47
C LEU A 183 -10.27 14.65 18.95
N PRO A 184 -10.47 14.80 20.27
CA PRO A 184 -10.95 16.06 20.83
C PRO A 184 -9.83 17.11 20.78
N PRO A 185 -10.15 18.41 20.96
CA PRO A 185 -9.12 19.43 21.07
C PRO A 185 -8.22 19.18 22.29
N PRO A 186 -6.91 19.46 22.21
CA PRO A 186 -5.99 19.27 23.30
C PRO A 186 -6.42 19.96 24.60
N THR A 187 -6.36 19.19 25.69
CA THR A 187 -6.66 19.62 27.06
C THR A 187 -5.85 18.78 28.05
N ASP A 188 -5.52 19.37 29.19
CA ASP A 188 -4.89 18.73 30.34
C ASP A 188 -5.90 18.14 31.34
N GLU A 189 -7.21 18.29 31.09
CA GLU A 189 -8.28 17.69 31.89
C GLU A 189 -8.55 16.22 31.50
N MET A 190 -8.04 15.79 30.35
CA MET A 190 -8.20 14.43 29.83
C MET A 190 -6.90 13.63 29.95
N PRO A 191 -6.98 12.32 30.21
CA PRO A 191 -5.80 11.50 30.32
C PRO A 191 -5.14 11.29 28.94
N ALA A 192 -3.87 11.64 28.84
CA ALA A 192 -3.09 11.60 27.59
C ALA A 192 -2.98 10.19 26.98
N ARG A 193 -3.14 9.13 27.78
CA ARG A 193 -3.19 7.73 27.29
C ARG A 193 -4.26 7.49 26.22
N MET A 194 -5.35 8.28 26.22
CA MET A 194 -6.40 8.20 25.19
C MET A 194 -5.81 8.46 23.79
N ILE A 195 -4.90 9.43 23.67
CA ILE A 195 -4.21 9.76 22.42
C ILE A 195 -3.43 8.54 21.94
N LEU A 196 -2.62 7.95 22.82
CA LEU A 196 -1.78 6.78 22.52
C LEU A 196 -2.63 5.61 22.02
N THR A 197 -3.67 5.24 22.78
CA THR A 197 -4.59 4.14 22.40
C THR A 197 -5.38 4.41 21.11
N THR A 198 -5.64 5.69 20.80
CA THR A 198 -6.30 6.08 19.54
C THR A 198 -5.35 5.91 18.36
N ILE A 199 -4.09 6.34 18.49
CA ILE A 199 -3.06 6.15 17.46
C ILE A 199 -2.75 4.67 17.26
N ASP A 200 -2.62 3.90 18.35
CA ASP A 200 -2.49 2.44 18.32
C ASP A 200 -3.61 1.80 17.47
N SER A 201 -4.86 2.17 17.77
CA SER A 201 -6.04 1.66 17.06
C SER A 201 -6.07 2.09 15.59
N ALA A 202 -5.67 3.33 15.30
CA ALA A 202 -5.61 3.88 13.96
C ALA A 202 -4.56 3.16 13.10
N VAL A 203 -3.34 3.01 13.60
CA VAL A 203 -2.25 2.33 12.89
C VAL A 203 -2.52 0.84 12.72
N TYR A 204 -3.04 0.17 13.75
CA TYR A 204 -3.47 -1.21 13.66
C TYR A 204 -4.52 -1.38 12.57
N SER A 205 -5.53 -0.51 12.56
CA SER A 205 -6.58 -0.49 11.56
C SER A 205 -6.05 -0.26 10.15
N ALA A 206 -5.06 0.62 9.94
CA ALA A 206 -4.43 0.86 8.64
C ALA A 206 -3.75 -0.40 8.08
N SER A 207 -3.19 -1.22 8.97
CA SER A 207 -2.31 -2.34 8.64
C SER A 207 -2.98 -3.73 8.74
N GLN A 208 -4.22 -3.82 9.22
CA GLN A 208 -5.00 -5.06 9.23
C GLN A 208 -5.71 -5.28 7.90
N SER A 209 -5.85 -6.55 7.49
CA SER A 209 -6.67 -6.92 6.32
C SER A 209 -8.16 -6.61 6.57
N PRO A 210 -8.85 -5.87 5.66
CA PRO A 210 -8.29 -5.20 4.49
C PRO A 210 -7.49 -3.95 4.87
N CYS A 211 -6.22 -3.89 4.44
CA CYS A 211 -5.35 -2.73 4.67
C CYS A 211 -5.93 -1.50 3.97
N GLY A 212 -5.55 -0.30 4.40
CA GLY A 212 -6.03 0.91 3.74
C GLY A 212 -5.79 2.20 4.50
N PRO A 213 -6.29 3.32 3.97
CA PRO A 213 -6.07 4.63 4.55
C PRO A 213 -6.89 4.84 5.82
N VAL A 214 -6.30 5.55 6.76
CA VAL A 214 -6.90 5.94 8.03
C VAL A 214 -6.83 7.45 8.15
N HIS A 215 -7.96 8.04 8.54
CA HIS A 215 -8.08 9.49 8.74
C HIS A 215 -8.21 9.75 10.23
N VAL A 216 -7.24 10.47 10.80
CA VAL A 216 -7.28 11.00 12.16
C VAL A 216 -7.45 12.51 12.08
N ASN A 217 -8.61 13.00 12.50
CA ASN A 217 -8.88 14.43 12.58
C ASN A 217 -8.33 15.01 13.90
N CYS A 218 -7.53 16.08 13.80
CA CYS A 218 -6.77 16.65 14.91
C CYS A 218 -7.12 18.13 15.12
N PRO A 219 -8.17 18.46 15.89
CA PRO A 219 -8.54 19.85 16.14
C PRO A 219 -7.56 20.54 17.09
N PHE A 220 -7.11 21.75 16.75
CA PHE A 220 -6.18 22.54 17.59
C PHE A 220 -6.72 23.93 17.89
N ARG A 221 -6.74 24.32 19.17
CA ARG A 221 -7.03 25.70 19.61
C ARG A 221 -5.78 26.57 19.48
N GLU A 222 -5.96 27.87 19.32
CA GLU A 222 -4.83 28.80 19.39
C GLU A 222 -4.38 28.99 20.85
N PRO A 223 -3.09 29.27 21.11
CA PRO A 223 -1.99 29.47 20.14
C PRO A 223 -1.43 28.15 19.56
N LEU A 224 -1.04 28.19 18.29
CA LEU A 224 -0.53 27.03 17.53
C LEU A 224 1.00 26.95 17.50
N GLU A 225 1.64 28.06 17.80
CA GLU A 225 3.09 28.20 17.84
C GLU A 225 3.64 27.56 19.13
N ASP A 226 4.96 27.45 19.20
CA ASP A 226 5.69 26.99 20.40
C ASP A 226 5.71 28.05 21.52
N SER A 227 4.65 28.85 21.62
CA SER A 227 4.49 29.87 22.64
C SER A 227 4.22 29.20 24.00
N PRO A 228 5.00 29.50 25.05
CA PRO A 228 4.81 28.91 26.37
C PRO A 228 3.42 29.25 26.95
N LYS A 229 2.66 28.20 27.28
CA LYS A 229 1.39 28.27 28.00
C LYS A 229 1.33 27.12 28.99
N ALA A 230 1.14 27.45 30.27
CA ALA A 230 1.08 26.46 31.33
C ALA A 230 -0.02 25.41 31.08
N TRP A 231 0.29 24.17 31.42
CA TRP A 231 -0.60 23.01 31.38
C TRP A 231 -0.31 22.11 32.58
N ASP A 232 -1.31 21.34 33.04
CA ASP A 232 -1.19 20.46 34.18
C ASP A 232 -0.63 19.08 33.79
N SER A 233 0.48 18.70 34.41
CA SER A 233 1.12 17.39 34.23
C SER A 233 0.26 16.19 34.67
N LYS A 234 -0.84 16.41 35.38
CA LYS A 234 -1.80 15.34 35.77
C LYS A 234 -2.30 14.54 34.56
N CYS A 235 -2.42 15.14 33.38
CA CYS A 235 -2.83 14.41 32.18
C CYS A 235 -1.87 13.26 31.80
N LEU A 236 -0.61 13.30 32.27
CA LEU A 236 0.41 12.28 32.04
C LEU A 236 0.45 11.18 33.12
N GLU A 237 -0.43 11.24 34.12
CA GLU A 237 -0.49 10.21 35.16
C GLU A 237 -0.74 8.82 34.56
N GLY A 238 0.09 7.86 34.99
CA GLY A 238 0.08 6.48 34.49
C GLY A 238 0.96 6.25 33.25
N LEU A 239 1.57 7.28 32.65
CA LEU A 239 2.47 7.12 31.49
C LEU A 239 3.94 6.95 31.87
N ASN A 240 4.30 6.93 33.15
CA ASN A 240 5.69 6.82 33.61
C ASN A 240 6.43 5.62 33.01
N LEU A 241 5.80 4.43 33.00
CA LEU A 241 6.40 3.23 32.42
C LEU A 241 6.52 3.31 30.89
N TRP A 242 5.55 3.94 30.23
CA TRP A 242 5.59 4.13 28.78
C TRP A 242 6.71 5.12 28.39
N MET A 243 6.87 6.23 29.12
CA MET A 243 7.95 7.20 28.91
C MET A 243 9.36 6.61 29.08
N LEU A 244 9.51 5.56 29.91
CA LEU A 244 10.79 4.87 30.12
C LEU A 244 11.09 3.76 29.11
N LYS A 245 10.10 3.34 28.30
CA LYS A 245 10.23 2.27 27.32
C LYS A 245 10.18 2.84 25.91
N GLU A 246 10.66 2.05 24.94
CA GLU A 246 10.60 2.37 23.50
C GLU A 246 9.46 1.60 22.79
N GLU A 247 8.63 0.89 23.55
CA GLU A 247 7.55 0.06 23.01
C GLU A 247 6.23 0.85 22.89
N PRO A 248 5.36 0.48 21.94
CA PRO A 248 4.01 1.04 21.84
C PRO A 248 3.23 0.86 23.15
N TYR A 249 2.28 1.78 23.39
CA TYR A 249 1.39 1.72 24.53
C TYR A 249 0.51 0.48 24.48
N THR A 250 -0.12 0.22 23.32
CA THR A 250 -0.95 -0.98 23.10
C THR A 250 -0.29 -1.92 22.11
N LYS A 251 0.07 -3.12 22.56
CA LYS A 251 0.56 -4.17 21.67
C LYS A 251 -0.58 -5.04 21.17
N TYR A 252 -0.84 -4.99 19.86
CA TYR A 252 -1.76 -5.91 19.22
C TYR A 252 -1.09 -7.27 18.97
N ILE A 253 -1.47 -8.27 19.77
CA ILE A 253 -0.97 -9.63 19.65
C ILE A 253 -1.82 -10.37 18.61
N LYS A 254 -1.22 -10.70 17.46
CA LYS A 254 -1.83 -11.61 16.49
C LYS A 254 -1.69 -13.03 17.03
N VAL A 255 -2.78 -13.59 17.53
CA VAL A 255 -2.88 -15.03 17.70
C VAL A 255 -2.99 -15.60 16.29
N GLN A 256 -1.93 -16.25 15.79
CA GLN A 256 -2.04 -17.12 14.62
C GLN A 256 -3.08 -18.17 14.96
N ARG A 257 -4.33 -17.95 14.55
CA ARG A 257 -5.23 -19.08 14.35
C ARG A 257 -4.55 -19.88 13.27
N ALA A 258 -3.94 -21.02 13.63
CA ALA A 258 -3.83 -22.12 12.69
C ALA A 258 -5.23 -22.22 12.11
N CYS A 259 -5.40 -21.81 10.85
CA CYS A 259 -6.71 -21.68 10.25
C CYS A 259 -7.42 -22.99 10.53
N SER A 260 -8.44 -22.93 11.39
CA SER A 260 -9.32 -24.06 11.63
C SER A 260 -10.21 -24.08 10.40
N TYR A 261 -9.61 -24.38 9.24
CA TYR A 261 -10.36 -24.83 8.10
C TYR A 261 -11.20 -25.95 8.66
N SER A 262 -12.53 -25.85 8.60
CA SER A 262 -13.35 -27.04 8.72
C SER A 262 -12.73 -28.02 7.73
N HIS A 263 -12.11 -29.10 8.21
CA HIS A 263 -11.28 -30.00 7.40
C HIS A 263 -11.99 -30.33 6.08
N ASP A 264 -13.31 -30.50 6.16
CA ASP A 264 -14.25 -30.74 5.06
C ASP A 264 -14.19 -29.74 3.90
N ASN A 265 -14.06 -28.43 4.16
CA ASN A 265 -14.04 -27.41 3.10
C ASN A 265 -12.69 -27.36 2.38
N MET A 266 -11.59 -27.53 3.11
CA MET A 266 -10.26 -27.54 2.51
C MET A 266 -10.03 -28.85 1.76
N SER A 267 -10.46 -29.99 2.30
CA SER A 267 -10.39 -31.28 1.59
C SER A 267 -11.18 -31.24 0.30
N MET A 268 -12.40 -30.69 0.31
CA MET A 268 -13.20 -30.50 -0.91
C MET A 268 -12.46 -29.65 -1.95
N LEU A 269 -11.82 -28.55 -1.54
CA LEU A 269 -11.08 -27.68 -2.45
C LEU A 269 -9.85 -28.40 -3.03
N LEU A 270 -9.11 -29.14 -2.20
CA LEU A 270 -7.99 -29.95 -2.63
C LEU A 270 -8.42 -31.03 -3.62
N ASP A 271 -9.56 -31.67 -3.40
CA ASP A 271 -10.12 -32.67 -4.31
C ASP A 271 -10.48 -32.07 -5.67
N ILE A 272 -11.04 -30.85 -5.70
CA ILE A 272 -11.30 -30.10 -6.94
C ILE A 272 -9.99 -29.85 -7.69
N ILE A 273 -8.94 -29.37 -7.01
CA ILE A 273 -7.65 -29.08 -7.66
C ILE A 273 -6.98 -30.37 -8.14
N LYS A 274 -6.95 -31.43 -7.32
CA LYS A 274 -6.39 -32.74 -7.69
C LYS A 274 -7.15 -33.39 -8.85
N GLY A 275 -8.46 -33.18 -8.90
CA GLY A 275 -9.36 -33.69 -9.94
C GLY A 275 -9.31 -32.93 -11.27
N ALA A 276 -8.63 -31.77 -11.32
CA ALA A 276 -8.57 -30.93 -12.50
C ALA A 276 -8.01 -31.68 -13.72
N ASN A 277 -8.70 -31.56 -14.85
CA ASN A 277 -8.18 -32.02 -16.12
C ASN A 277 -7.28 -30.93 -16.70
N GLU A 278 -7.84 -29.82 -17.14
CA GLU A 278 -7.09 -28.69 -17.69
C GLU A 278 -7.03 -27.57 -16.64
N GLY A 279 -6.08 -27.70 -15.71
CA GLY A 279 -5.84 -26.68 -14.70
C GLY A 279 -5.11 -25.46 -15.27
N LEU A 280 -5.54 -24.26 -14.89
CA LEU A 280 -4.86 -22.99 -15.23
C LEU A 280 -4.59 -22.20 -13.95
N LEU A 281 -3.32 -21.83 -13.74
CA LEU A 281 -2.92 -20.96 -12.65
C LEU A 281 -2.80 -19.51 -13.16
N VAL A 282 -3.51 -18.58 -12.53
CA VAL A 282 -3.44 -17.15 -12.84
C VAL A 282 -2.80 -16.44 -11.65
N VAL A 283 -1.69 -15.75 -11.89
CA VAL A 283 -1.01 -15.00 -10.83
C VAL A 283 -1.27 -13.51 -11.09
N GLY A 284 -2.18 -12.93 -10.30
CA GLY A 284 -2.52 -11.51 -10.36
C GLY A 284 -1.45 -10.61 -9.73
N SER A 285 -1.84 -9.39 -9.35
CA SER A 285 -0.92 -8.46 -8.68
C SER A 285 -0.46 -8.98 -7.31
N ILE A 286 0.85 -9.00 -7.08
CA ILE A 286 1.47 -9.36 -5.79
C ILE A 286 2.40 -8.22 -5.38
N GLN A 287 2.36 -7.84 -4.10
CA GLN A 287 3.07 -6.68 -3.59
C GLN A 287 4.33 -7.05 -2.78
N ALA A 288 4.29 -8.16 -2.03
CA ALA A 288 5.37 -8.56 -1.11
C ALA A 288 6.28 -9.63 -1.73
N GLU A 289 7.60 -9.53 -1.50
CA GLU A 289 8.60 -10.41 -2.13
C GLU A 289 8.51 -11.87 -1.65
N ASP A 290 8.14 -12.10 -0.39
CA ASP A 290 7.87 -13.41 0.20
C ASP A 290 6.66 -14.08 -0.46
N GLU A 291 5.60 -13.33 -0.77
CA GLU A 291 4.45 -13.85 -1.51
C GLU A 291 4.79 -14.18 -2.96
N ILE A 292 5.67 -13.41 -3.62
CA ILE A 292 6.17 -13.75 -4.96
C ILE A 292 6.92 -15.08 -4.92
N TRP A 293 7.70 -15.33 -3.86
CA TRP A 293 8.42 -16.58 -3.70
C TRP A 293 7.47 -17.76 -3.42
N ALA A 294 6.48 -17.58 -2.56
CA ALA A 294 5.44 -18.59 -2.31
C ALA A 294 4.64 -18.93 -3.57
N ALA A 295 4.27 -17.91 -4.36
CA ALA A 295 3.64 -18.11 -5.66
C ALA A 295 4.53 -18.93 -6.62
N LEU A 296 5.84 -18.68 -6.64
CA LEU A 296 6.78 -19.44 -7.47
C LEU A 296 6.88 -20.92 -7.03
N GLN A 297 6.89 -21.20 -5.72
CA GLN A 297 6.87 -22.58 -5.23
C GLN A 297 5.58 -23.29 -5.62
N LEU A 298 4.44 -22.60 -5.53
CA LEU A 298 3.15 -23.14 -5.95
C LEU A 298 3.12 -23.45 -7.46
N VAL A 299 3.62 -22.54 -8.29
CA VAL A 299 3.73 -22.74 -9.74
C VAL A 299 4.53 -24.00 -10.06
N LYS A 300 5.66 -24.20 -9.38
CA LYS A 300 6.50 -25.38 -9.55
C LYS A 300 5.78 -26.66 -9.10
N HIS A 301 5.10 -26.61 -7.95
CA HIS A 301 4.43 -27.76 -7.36
C HIS A 301 3.23 -28.24 -8.19
N LEU A 302 2.39 -27.30 -8.65
CA LEU A 302 1.22 -27.63 -9.47
C LEU A 302 1.59 -28.07 -10.89
N SER A 303 2.69 -27.54 -11.44
CA SER A 303 3.09 -27.79 -12.83
C SER A 303 2.00 -27.48 -13.87
N TRP A 304 1.10 -26.56 -13.54
CA TRP A 304 0.03 -26.09 -14.44
C TRP A 304 0.55 -24.97 -15.35
N PRO A 305 -0.02 -24.82 -16.57
CA PRO A 305 0.12 -23.59 -17.34
C PRO A 305 -0.18 -22.38 -16.46
N THR A 306 0.77 -21.46 -16.37
CA THR A 306 0.71 -20.30 -15.48
C THR A 306 0.65 -19.02 -16.28
N VAL A 307 -0.33 -18.15 -15.98
CA VAL A 307 -0.48 -16.83 -16.57
C VAL A 307 -0.01 -15.79 -15.56
N PRO A 308 1.24 -15.32 -15.63
CA PRO A 308 1.71 -14.24 -14.78
C PRO A 308 1.20 -12.90 -15.31
N ASP A 309 0.45 -12.17 -14.49
CA ASP A 309 0.14 -10.76 -14.75
C ASP A 309 1.44 -9.92 -14.72
N ILE A 310 1.43 -8.76 -15.37
CA ILE A 310 2.59 -7.85 -15.32
C ILE A 310 2.90 -7.40 -13.89
N LEU A 311 1.88 -7.29 -13.02
CA LEU A 311 2.02 -6.91 -11.62
C LEU A 311 2.28 -8.10 -10.69
N SER A 312 2.44 -9.31 -11.21
CA SER A 312 2.73 -10.51 -10.38
C SER A 312 4.16 -10.54 -9.85
N GLY A 313 5.06 -9.74 -10.42
CA GLY A 313 6.50 -9.82 -10.16
C GLY A 313 7.20 -11.04 -10.79
N LEU A 314 6.46 -12.02 -11.31
CA LEU A 314 7.02 -13.25 -11.88
C LEU A 314 7.55 -13.07 -13.31
N ARG A 315 7.04 -12.11 -14.09
CA ARG A 315 7.44 -11.91 -15.50
C ARG A 315 8.93 -11.67 -15.73
N LEU A 316 9.59 -10.95 -14.82
CA LEU A 316 11.00 -10.62 -14.95
C LEU A 316 11.93 -11.77 -14.54
N ARG A 317 11.40 -12.87 -13.98
CA ARG A 317 12.16 -14.06 -13.57
C ARG A 317 13.36 -13.78 -12.65
N ARG A 318 13.41 -12.62 -12.00
CA ARG A 318 14.54 -12.18 -11.17
C ARG A 318 14.92 -13.21 -10.10
N GLN A 319 13.91 -13.80 -9.45
CA GLN A 319 14.07 -14.81 -8.41
C GLN A 319 14.47 -16.20 -8.94
N LEU A 320 14.25 -16.49 -10.23
CA LEU A 320 14.65 -17.74 -10.88
C LEU A 320 16.11 -17.72 -11.31
N THR A 321 16.63 -16.56 -11.75
CA THR A 321 18.04 -16.41 -12.17
C THR A 321 19.07 -16.64 -11.05
N SER A 322 18.66 -16.57 -9.79
CA SER A 322 19.54 -16.84 -8.65
C SER A 322 19.78 -18.33 -8.39
N HIS A 323 18.99 -19.23 -9.00
CA HIS A 323 19.08 -20.68 -8.80
C HIS A 323 19.18 -21.39 -10.16
N ASN A 324 20.42 -21.64 -10.60
CA ASN A 324 20.72 -22.42 -11.80
C ASN A 324 20.09 -23.81 -11.71
N GLY A 325 18.99 -24.04 -12.43
CA GLY A 325 18.37 -25.36 -12.57
C GLY A 325 16.83 -25.39 -12.58
N ILE A 326 16.14 -24.28 -12.25
CA ILE A 326 14.68 -24.30 -12.03
C ILE A 326 13.85 -24.06 -13.31
N GLU A 327 14.42 -23.46 -14.36
CA GLU A 327 13.63 -22.99 -15.51
C GLU A 327 13.02 -24.09 -16.41
N HIS A 328 13.59 -25.29 -16.45
CA HIS A 328 13.31 -26.21 -17.57
C HIS A 328 11.94 -26.90 -17.54
N ASN A 329 11.17 -26.80 -16.45
CA ASN A 329 9.88 -27.51 -16.34
C ASN A 329 8.66 -26.63 -16.09
N ILE A 330 8.81 -25.30 -15.96
CA ILE A 330 7.67 -24.41 -15.68
C ILE A 330 7.13 -23.84 -16.99
N LEU A 331 5.83 -24.01 -17.24
CA LEU A 331 5.14 -23.40 -18.38
C LEU A 331 4.52 -22.06 -18.00
N PHE A 332 5.28 -20.98 -18.19
CA PHE A 332 4.75 -19.62 -18.13
C PHE A 332 4.18 -19.18 -19.48
N LEU A 333 3.00 -18.56 -19.45
CA LEU A 333 2.30 -18.00 -20.60
C LEU A 333 2.35 -16.47 -20.54
N ASP A 334 3.55 -15.88 -20.62
CA ASP A 334 3.74 -14.42 -20.50
C ASP A 334 3.01 -13.63 -21.59
N HIS A 335 2.88 -14.24 -22.77
CA HIS A 335 2.30 -13.61 -23.95
C HIS A 335 0.87 -14.09 -24.24
N LEU A 336 0.17 -14.67 -23.26
CA LEU A 336 -1.20 -15.16 -23.47
C LEU A 336 -2.13 -14.06 -23.99
N ASP A 337 -1.98 -12.81 -23.52
CA ASP A 337 -2.76 -11.68 -24.03
C ASP A 337 -2.64 -11.54 -25.56
N HIS A 338 -1.43 -11.67 -26.11
CA HIS A 338 -1.20 -11.60 -27.55
C HIS A 338 -1.63 -12.89 -28.26
N ALA A 339 -1.32 -14.05 -27.70
CA ALA A 339 -1.71 -15.35 -28.28
C ALA A 339 -3.22 -15.46 -28.48
N LEU A 340 -4.02 -14.91 -27.57
CA LEU A 340 -5.48 -14.89 -27.63
C LEU A 340 -6.06 -13.99 -28.76
N LEU A 341 -5.24 -13.26 -29.53
CA LEU A 341 -5.67 -12.63 -30.78
C LEU A 341 -6.05 -13.67 -31.84
N SER A 342 -5.38 -14.82 -31.82
CA SER A 342 -5.74 -15.94 -32.67
C SER A 342 -6.93 -16.70 -32.10
N GLY A 343 -7.97 -16.90 -32.91
CA GLY A 343 -9.14 -17.70 -32.55
C GLY A 343 -8.79 -19.16 -32.21
N SER A 344 -7.74 -19.70 -32.81
CA SER A 344 -7.29 -21.09 -32.60
C SER A 344 -6.85 -21.33 -31.15
N VAL A 345 -6.17 -20.37 -30.53
CA VAL A 345 -5.69 -20.49 -29.14
C VAL A 345 -6.85 -20.62 -28.16
N LYS A 346 -7.96 -19.90 -28.41
CA LYS A 346 -9.19 -20.01 -27.61
C LYS A 346 -9.85 -21.40 -27.70
N SER A 347 -9.63 -22.11 -28.80
CA SER A 347 -10.17 -23.46 -28.98
C SER A 347 -9.34 -24.53 -28.28
N TRP A 348 -8.02 -24.29 -28.13
CA TRP A 348 -7.07 -25.23 -27.54
C TRP A 348 -6.94 -25.09 -26.03
N LEU A 349 -6.98 -23.86 -25.50
CA LEU A 349 -6.91 -23.61 -24.07
C LEU A 349 -8.33 -23.56 -23.49
N LYS A 350 -8.77 -24.63 -22.82
CA LYS A 350 -10.10 -24.71 -22.19
C LYS A 350 -9.97 -25.24 -20.76
N PRO A 351 -9.64 -24.37 -19.79
CA PRO A 351 -9.46 -24.82 -18.43
C PRO A 351 -10.78 -25.23 -17.79
N ASP A 352 -10.80 -26.37 -17.09
CA ASP A 352 -11.93 -26.79 -16.27
C ASP A 352 -11.82 -26.26 -14.83
N VAL A 353 -10.59 -26.07 -14.35
CA VAL A 353 -10.29 -25.46 -13.05
C VAL A 353 -9.32 -24.29 -13.22
N VAL A 354 -9.69 -23.14 -12.67
CA VAL A 354 -8.82 -21.95 -12.60
C VAL A 354 -8.53 -21.67 -11.13
N VAL A 355 -7.25 -21.54 -10.80
CA VAL A 355 -6.79 -21.02 -9.52
C VAL A 355 -6.19 -19.65 -9.77
N GLN A 356 -6.77 -18.60 -9.21
CA GLN A 356 -6.18 -17.26 -9.22
C GLN A 356 -5.65 -16.92 -7.83
N ILE A 357 -4.37 -16.58 -7.78
CA ILE A 357 -3.72 -16.07 -6.58
C ILE A 357 -3.33 -14.61 -6.77
N GLY A 358 -3.40 -13.83 -5.69
CA GLY A 358 -3.13 -12.40 -5.71
C GLY A 358 -4.27 -11.59 -6.33
N GLY A 359 -4.03 -10.29 -6.49
CA GLY A 359 -5.07 -9.32 -6.82
C GLY A 359 -5.54 -9.37 -8.28
N ARG A 360 -5.82 -8.20 -8.84
CA ARG A 360 -6.47 -8.07 -10.15
C ARG A 360 -5.53 -8.45 -11.29
N VAL A 361 -6.12 -8.90 -12.40
CA VAL A 361 -5.43 -9.14 -13.67
C VAL A 361 -5.60 -7.90 -14.56
N THR A 362 -4.51 -7.44 -15.18
CA THR A 362 -4.46 -6.24 -16.01
C THR A 362 -5.01 -6.50 -17.42
N SER A 363 -4.76 -7.70 -17.96
CA SER A 363 -5.17 -8.04 -19.33
C SER A 363 -6.69 -8.21 -19.45
N LYS A 364 -7.32 -7.29 -20.18
CA LYS A 364 -8.73 -7.40 -20.59
C LYS A 364 -8.99 -8.67 -21.40
N ARG A 365 -8.07 -9.07 -22.28
CA ARG A 365 -8.28 -10.23 -23.17
C ARG A 365 -8.23 -11.55 -22.40
N VAL A 366 -7.36 -11.66 -21.40
CA VAL A 366 -7.35 -12.80 -20.48
C VAL A 366 -8.65 -12.86 -19.68
N SER A 367 -9.13 -11.75 -19.13
CA SER A 367 -10.42 -11.74 -18.42
C SER A 367 -11.60 -12.15 -19.32
N GLN A 368 -11.66 -11.63 -20.55
CA GLN A 368 -12.69 -12.02 -21.52
C GLN A 368 -12.58 -13.50 -21.94
N PHE A 369 -11.35 -14.02 -22.04
CA PHE A 369 -11.13 -15.42 -22.32
C PHE A 369 -11.67 -16.31 -21.19
N LEU A 370 -11.40 -15.97 -19.93
CA LEU A 370 -11.92 -16.71 -18.77
C LEU A 370 -13.46 -16.68 -18.71
N GLU A 371 -14.07 -15.55 -19.07
CA GLU A 371 -15.53 -15.40 -19.19
C GLU A 371 -16.11 -16.31 -20.28
N LEU A 372 -15.49 -16.33 -21.46
CA LEU A 372 -15.91 -17.22 -22.56
C LEU A 372 -15.72 -18.70 -22.23
N CYS A 373 -14.66 -19.06 -21.51
CA CYS A 373 -14.41 -20.43 -21.10
C CYS A 373 -15.37 -20.90 -20.01
N SER A 374 -15.79 -20.01 -19.10
CA SER A 374 -16.69 -20.31 -17.98
C SER A 374 -16.28 -21.60 -17.24
N PRO A 375 -15.09 -21.62 -16.60
CA PRO A 375 -14.55 -22.83 -15.97
C PRO A 375 -15.52 -23.38 -14.92
N ASN A 376 -15.55 -24.72 -14.77
CA ASN A 376 -16.41 -25.39 -13.80
C ASN A 376 -16.09 -24.95 -12.36
N SER A 377 -14.82 -24.71 -12.07
CA SER A 377 -14.36 -24.18 -10.78
C SER A 377 -13.38 -23.04 -10.98
N TYR A 378 -13.70 -21.90 -10.40
CA TYR A 378 -12.82 -20.74 -10.32
C TYR A 378 -12.57 -20.44 -8.84
N ILE A 379 -11.36 -20.77 -8.41
CA ILE A 379 -10.86 -20.59 -7.05
C ILE A 379 -10.06 -19.30 -6.98
N PHE A 380 -10.46 -18.35 -6.14
CA PHE A 380 -9.77 -17.09 -5.92
C PHE A 380 -9.20 -17.02 -4.51
N VAL A 381 -7.89 -16.81 -4.40
CA VAL A 381 -7.15 -16.78 -3.13
C VAL A 381 -6.61 -15.37 -2.88
N ASP A 382 -7.12 -14.71 -1.84
CA ASP A 382 -6.67 -13.37 -1.43
C ASP A 382 -6.93 -13.12 0.06
N LYS A 383 -6.19 -12.19 0.67
CA LYS A 383 -6.25 -11.88 2.11
C LYS A 383 -7.53 -11.15 2.52
N HIS A 384 -8.15 -10.43 1.58
CA HIS A 384 -9.26 -9.51 1.87
C HIS A 384 -10.64 -10.10 1.53
N PRO A 385 -11.70 -9.70 2.26
CA PRO A 385 -13.04 -10.25 2.07
C PRO A 385 -13.81 -9.65 0.88
N TYR A 386 -13.38 -8.51 0.33
CA TYR A 386 -14.14 -7.78 -0.71
C TYR A 386 -14.25 -8.51 -2.05
N ARG A 387 -15.39 -8.32 -2.74
CA ARG A 387 -15.68 -8.97 -4.02
C ARG A 387 -14.83 -8.41 -5.18
N HIS A 388 -13.69 -9.03 -5.43
CA HIS A 388 -12.86 -8.79 -6.61
C HIS A 388 -13.21 -9.77 -7.73
N ASP A 389 -14.37 -9.54 -8.35
CA ASP A 389 -14.92 -10.44 -9.37
C ASP A 389 -15.79 -9.67 -10.38
N PRO A 390 -15.18 -8.97 -11.35
CA PRO A 390 -15.93 -8.14 -12.30
C PRO A 390 -16.78 -8.97 -13.27
N SER A 391 -16.38 -10.20 -13.57
CA SER A 391 -17.11 -11.10 -14.48
C SER A 391 -18.09 -12.03 -13.75
N HIS A 392 -18.11 -12.01 -12.42
CA HIS A 392 -19.01 -12.80 -11.59
C HIS A 392 -18.86 -14.31 -11.78
N LEU A 393 -17.62 -14.77 -12.00
CA LEU A 393 -17.30 -16.16 -12.31
C LEU A 393 -16.74 -16.95 -11.12
N ILE A 394 -16.32 -16.26 -10.06
CA ILE A 394 -15.62 -16.90 -8.94
C ILE A 394 -16.60 -17.79 -8.18
N THR A 395 -16.35 -19.10 -8.21
CA THR A 395 -17.20 -20.09 -7.53
C THR A 395 -16.71 -20.38 -6.11
N HIS A 396 -15.40 -20.28 -5.87
CA HIS A 396 -14.80 -20.52 -4.56
C HIS A 396 -13.86 -19.37 -4.19
N ARG A 397 -14.01 -18.84 -2.97
CA ARG A 397 -13.16 -17.77 -2.44
C ARG A 397 -12.47 -18.23 -1.19
N LEU A 398 -11.14 -18.25 -1.20
CA LEU A 398 -10.32 -18.60 -0.05
C LEU A 398 -9.70 -17.33 0.54
N GLN A 399 -10.08 -16.99 1.76
CA GLN A 399 -9.54 -15.84 2.47
C GLN A 399 -8.31 -16.22 3.27
N CYS A 400 -7.13 -16.17 2.65
CA CYS A 400 -5.85 -16.41 3.31
C CYS A 400 -4.71 -15.71 2.55
N SER A 401 -3.51 -15.67 3.14
CA SER A 401 -2.32 -15.22 2.42
C SER A 401 -1.88 -16.23 1.35
N ILE A 402 -1.09 -15.75 0.38
CA ILE A 402 -0.52 -16.62 -0.65
C ILE A 402 0.46 -17.63 -0.02
N ILE A 403 1.14 -17.23 1.06
CA ILE A 403 2.06 -18.08 1.82
C ILE A 403 1.31 -19.24 2.47
N GLU A 404 0.25 -18.95 3.23
CA GLU A 404 -0.56 -19.99 3.88
C GLU A 404 -1.17 -20.95 2.85
N PHE A 405 -1.66 -20.43 1.71
CA PHE A 405 -2.18 -21.27 0.65
C PHE A 405 -1.09 -22.16 0.04
N ALA A 406 0.09 -21.60 -0.25
CA ALA A 406 1.21 -22.37 -0.77
C ALA A 406 1.64 -23.48 0.20
N ASP A 407 1.72 -23.19 1.50
CA ASP A 407 2.08 -24.19 2.52
C ASP A 407 1.10 -25.36 2.54
N ILE A 408 -0.21 -25.10 2.45
CA ILE A 408 -1.25 -26.13 2.37
C ILE A 408 -1.09 -26.97 1.11
N MET A 409 -0.86 -26.33 -0.03
CA MET A 409 -0.71 -27.02 -1.31
C MET A 409 0.58 -27.85 -1.36
N LEU A 410 1.67 -27.36 -0.80
CA LEU A 410 2.96 -28.06 -0.75
C LEU A 410 2.95 -29.29 0.16
N ALA A 411 2.03 -29.36 1.13
CA ALA A 411 1.84 -30.52 1.99
C ALA A 411 1.14 -31.70 1.27
N GLU A 412 0.56 -31.46 0.10
CA GLU A 412 -0.23 -32.42 -0.65
C GLU A 412 0.49 -32.87 -1.93
N GLU A 413 0.35 -34.14 -2.31
CA GLU A 413 0.87 -34.65 -3.59
C GLU A 413 -0.13 -34.42 -4.73
N PHE A 414 0.37 -33.88 -5.84
CA PHE A 414 -0.41 -33.69 -7.07
C PHE A 414 0.09 -34.59 -8.19
N PRO A 415 -0.80 -35.18 -9.00
CA PRO A 415 -0.40 -36.04 -10.11
C PRO A 415 0.29 -35.20 -11.20
N GLU A 416 1.54 -35.53 -11.54
CA GLU A 416 2.21 -34.96 -12.71
C GLU A 416 1.50 -35.44 -13.99
N ARG A 417 0.88 -34.52 -14.71
CA ARG A 417 0.22 -34.80 -16.00
C ARG A 417 0.92 -34.00 -17.10
N VAL A 418 1.88 -34.63 -17.80
CA VAL A 418 2.47 -34.06 -19.02
C VAL A 418 1.46 -34.19 -20.15
N ARG A 419 0.99 -33.06 -20.68
CA ARG A 419 -0.08 -33.02 -21.71
C ARG A 419 0.42 -32.43 -23.02
N THR A 420 -0.11 -32.95 -24.13
CA THR A 420 0.17 -32.45 -25.47
C THR A 420 -0.25 -30.99 -25.65
N SER A 421 -1.33 -30.56 -24.98
CA SER A 421 -1.77 -29.15 -24.95
C SER A 421 -0.69 -28.22 -24.38
N ASN A 422 0.03 -28.65 -23.35
CA ASN A 422 1.11 -27.87 -22.74
C ASN A 422 2.28 -27.66 -23.71
N THR A 423 2.61 -28.66 -24.52
CA THR A 423 3.64 -28.53 -25.57
C THR A 423 3.22 -27.49 -26.61
N ILE A 424 1.97 -27.57 -27.09
CA ILE A 424 1.44 -26.62 -28.08
C ILE A 424 1.45 -25.19 -27.52
N LEU A 425 1.01 -25.01 -26.27
CA LEU A 425 1.01 -23.70 -25.60
C LEU A 425 2.43 -23.13 -25.43
N ARG A 426 3.41 -24.00 -25.16
CA ARG A 426 4.82 -23.61 -25.05
C ARG A 426 5.36 -23.08 -26.36
N GLU A 427 5.10 -23.79 -27.46
CA GLU A 427 5.51 -23.37 -28.81
C GLU A 427 4.84 -22.06 -29.22
N ILE A 428 3.54 -21.89 -28.94
CA ILE A 428 2.82 -20.64 -29.24
C ILE A 428 3.40 -19.48 -28.44
N ASN A 429 3.66 -19.67 -27.15
CA ASN A 429 4.23 -18.62 -26.31
C ASN A 429 5.63 -18.22 -26.82
N ALA A 430 6.46 -19.18 -27.24
CA ALA A 430 7.77 -18.93 -27.83
C ALA A 430 7.68 -18.21 -29.19
N MET A 431 6.75 -18.63 -30.05
CA MET A 431 6.50 -18.00 -31.36
C MET A 431 6.09 -16.53 -31.20
N VAL A 432 5.15 -16.25 -30.30
CA VAL A 432 4.69 -14.87 -30.03
C VAL A 432 5.83 -14.03 -29.44
N ALA A 433 6.66 -14.61 -28.55
CA ALA A 433 7.82 -13.92 -28.01
C ALA A 433 8.82 -13.53 -29.11
N MET A 434 9.10 -14.44 -30.05
CA MET A 434 9.98 -14.20 -31.19
C MET A 434 9.44 -13.10 -32.11
N GLU A 435 8.14 -13.14 -32.40
CA GLU A 435 7.48 -12.16 -33.26
C GLU A 435 7.49 -10.75 -32.63
N ILE A 436 7.24 -10.64 -31.33
CA ILE A 436 7.36 -9.38 -30.58
C ILE A 436 8.81 -8.87 -30.61
N HIS A 437 9.79 -9.76 -30.43
CA HIS A 437 11.21 -9.38 -30.47
C HIS A 437 11.60 -8.80 -31.83
N MET A 438 11.19 -9.46 -32.92
CA MET A 438 11.44 -9.01 -34.30
C MET A 438 10.80 -7.65 -34.63
N LEU A 439 9.71 -7.27 -33.96
CA LEU A 439 9.06 -5.96 -34.14
C LEU A 439 9.75 -4.83 -33.37
N LEU A 440 10.51 -5.16 -32.32
CA LEU A 440 11.20 -4.19 -31.46
C LEU A 440 12.65 -3.93 -31.87
N THR A 441 13.26 -4.87 -32.60
CA THR A 441 14.60 -4.76 -33.21
C THR A 441 14.51 -4.20 -34.61
#